data_AF-A0A7V6A5B4-F1
#
_entry.id   AF-A0A7V6A5B4-F1
#
_cell.length_a   1.000
_cell.length_b   1.000
_cell.length_c   1.000
_cell.angle_alpha   90.00
_cell.angle_beta   90.00
_cell.angle_gamma   90.00
#
_symmetry.space_group_name_H-M   'P 1'
#
loop_
_entity.id
_entity.type
_entity.pdbx_description
1 polymer ?
#
loop_
_entity_poly.entity_id
_entity_poly.type
_entity_poly.pdbx_seq_one_letter_code
_entity_poly.pdbx_strand_id
1 'polypeptide(L)'
;MSHFRGMSILKNKEKIWTPGSTGFQPVPDGQLIKARRQLPHWQMGGSTYFITFRSTGSHLPPEARKIVLEACCFLNAKKYRLWAAVVMPDHVHLLLTPKEKAQDAFFSLTEILHSLKSFTGNRINKILNRRGILWQ
;
A
#
# COMPACT_ATOMS: atom_id res chain seq x y z
N MET A 1 55.72 18.01 -17.96
CA MET A 1 55.46 17.13 -16.80
C MET A 1 54.12 17.52 -16.19
N SER A 2 53.15 16.64 -16.41
CA SER A 2 51.73 16.74 -16.09
C SER A 2 51.45 16.77 -14.58
N HIS A 3 50.65 17.74 -14.11
CA HIS A 3 49.99 17.66 -12.81
C HIS A 3 48.50 17.40 -13.02
N PHE A 4 48.10 16.14 -12.81
CA PHE A 4 46.72 15.68 -12.81
C PHE A 4 46.00 16.23 -11.56
N ARG A 5 44.94 17.02 -11.76
CA ARG A 5 43.97 17.35 -10.72
C ARG A 5 43.23 16.09 -10.31
N GLY A 6 43.29 15.76 -9.01
CA GLY A 6 42.55 14.66 -8.41
C GLY A 6 41.04 14.83 -8.63
N MET A 7 40.47 13.92 -9.40
CA MET A 7 39.04 13.81 -9.65
C MET A 7 38.39 13.25 -8.39
N SER A 8 37.69 14.11 -7.65
CA SER A 8 36.93 13.72 -6.45
C SER A 8 35.81 12.77 -6.88
N ILE A 9 35.96 11.49 -6.57
CA ILE A 9 34.94 10.47 -6.79
C ILE A 9 33.79 10.77 -5.83
N LEU A 10 32.68 11.25 -6.39
CA LEU A 10 31.41 11.40 -5.70
C LEU A 10 31.02 10.02 -5.12
N LYS A 11 31.11 9.89 -3.80
CA LYS A 11 30.52 8.76 -3.07
C LYS A 11 29.00 8.86 -3.25
N ASN A 12 28.48 8.17 -4.26
CA ASN A 12 27.06 7.93 -4.39
C ASN A 12 26.64 7.16 -3.12
N LYS A 13 25.91 7.82 -2.23
CA LYS A 13 25.35 7.17 -1.04
C LYS A 13 24.21 6.29 -1.53
N GLU A 14 24.53 5.09 -2.00
CA GLU A 14 23.55 4.02 -2.04
C GLU A 14 23.00 3.88 -0.63
N LYS A 15 21.72 4.23 -0.48
CA LYS A 15 21.00 4.10 0.77
C LYS A 15 20.74 2.60 0.93
N ILE A 16 21.75 1.88 1.40
CA ILE A 16 21.66 0.46 1.72
C ILE A 16 20.49 0.32 2.70
N TRP A 17 19.41 -0.27 2.22
CA TRP A 17 18.22 -0.54 3.01
C TRP A 17 18.61 -1.50 4.13
N THR A 18 18.51 -1.03 5.38
CA THR A 18 18.79 -1.85 6.55
C THR A 18 17.50 -2.51 7.04
N PRO A 19 17.45 -3.85 7.15
CA PRO A 19 16.34 -4.54 7.80
C PRO A 19 16.35 -4.14 9.28
N GLY A 20 15.32 -3.42 9.75
CA GLY A 20 15.22 -3.01 11.16
C GLY A 20 14.43 -1.74 11.45
N SER A 21 13.97 -0.99 10.44
CA SER A 21 13.11 0.16 10.68
C SER A 21 11.70 -0.26 11.12
N THR A 22 11.19 0.35 12.19
CA THR A 22 9.77 0.33 12.55
C THR A 22 8.96 0.99 11.44
N GLY A 23 8.35 0.20 10.56
CA GLY A 23 7.57 0.71 9.43
C GLY A 23 7.26 -0.36 8.37
N PHE A 24 6.35 -0.03 7.44
CA PHE A 24 6.06 -0.90 6.30
C PHE A 24 7.24 -0.91 5.33
N GLN A 25 7.78 -2.09 5.09
CA GLN A 25 8.91 -2.27 4.18
C GLN A 25 8.43 -2.17 2.72
N PRO A 26 9.15 -1.44 1.85
CA PRO A 26 8.87 -1.42 0.42
C PRO A 26 9.25 -2.75 -0.23
N VAL A 27 8.74 -3.01 -1.43
CA VAL A 27 9.01 -4.22 -2.21
C VAL A 27 10.01 -3.89 -3.32
N PRO A 28 11.21 -4.50 -3.36
CA PRO A 28 12.17 -4.28 -4.43
C PRO A 28 11.64 -4.73 -5.80
N ASP A 29 12.11 -4.10 -6.87
CA ASP A 29 11.80 -4.54 -8.22
C ASP A 29 12.36 -5.95 -8.52
N GLY A 30 11.61 -6.74 -9.28
CA GLY A 30 12.02 -8.08 -9.71
C GLY A 30 12.23 -9.13 -8.60
N GLN A 31 12.10 -8.77 -7.32
CA GLN A 31 12.27 -9.70 -6.20
C GLN A 31 10.94 -10.18 -5.63
N LEU A 32 10.79 -11.50 -5.53
CA LEU A 32 9.62 -12.14 -4.94
C LEU A 32 9.74 -12.20 -3.41
N ILE A 33 9.03 -11.31 -2.72
CA ILE A 33 8.88 -11.35 -1.27
C ILE A 33 7.70 -12.26 -0.90
N LYS A 34 7.93 -13.25 -0.03
CA LYS A 34 6.89 -14.13 0.52
C LYS A 34 6.65 -13.79 1.99
N ALA A 35 5.53 -13.17 2.32
CA ALA A 35 5.10 -13.01 3.70
C ALA A 35 4.41 -14.30 4.18
N ARG A 36 4.72 -14.75 5.41
CA ARG A 36 4.20 -16.03 5.96
C ARG A 36 3.07 -15.87 6.99
N ARG A 37 2.67 -14.65 7.35
CA ARG A 37 1.59 -14.36 8.33
C ARG A 37 0.72 -13.18 7.87
N GLN A 38 -0.58 -13.22 8.23
CA GLN A 38 -1.67 -12.34 7.77
C GLN A 38 -1.70 -12.17 6.25
N LEU A 39 -2.47 -13.04 5.59
CA LEU A 39 -2.55 -13.21 4.13
C LEU A 39 -1.18 -13.62 3.55
N PRO A 40 -0.82 -14.92 3.49
CA PRO A 40 0.42 -15.35 2.84
C PRO A 40 0.38 -14.95 1.37
N HIS A 41 1.03 -13.84 1.04
CA HIS A 41 1.04 -13.28 -0.30
C HIS A 41 2.46 -13.22 -0.81
N TRP A 42 2.58 -13.47 -2.10
CA TRP A 42 3.78 -13.19 -2.87
C TRP A 42 3.66 -11.77 -3.40
N GLN A 43 4.66 -10.94 -3.12
CA GLN A 43 4.75 -9.58 -3.63
C GLN A 43 6.04 -9.44 -4.45
N MET A 44 5.89 -8.91 -5.65
CA MET A 44 6.94 -8.48 -6.55
C MET A 44 6.74 -7.00 -6.90
N GLY A 45 7.81 -6.22 -6.92
CA GLY A 45 7.78 -4.82 -7.34
C GLY A 45 7.14 -4.65 -8.73
N GLY A 46 6.47 -3.52 -8.96
CA GLY A 46 5.84 -3.19 -10.24
C GLY A 46 4.64 -4.04 -10.68
N SER A 47 4.30 -5.12 -9.97
CA SER A 47 3.25 -6.06 -10.38
C SER A 47 1.83 -5.52 -10.12
N THR A 48 0.85 -6.04 -10.86
CA THR A 48 -0.57 -5.73 -10.66
C THR A 48 -1.23 -6.80 -9.79
N TYR A 49 -2.02 -6.37 -8.82
CA TYR A 49 -2.64 -7.24 -7.82
C TYR A 49 -4.15 -7.08 -7.81
N PHE A 50 -4.83 -8.22 -7.71
CA PHE A 50 -6.22 -8.29 -7.30
C PHE A 50 -6.29 -8.53 -5.79
N ILE A 51 -6.93 -7.62 -5.06
CA ILE A 51 -6.94 -7.58 -3.60
C ILE A 51 -8.38 -7.56 -3.11
N THR A 52 -8.66 -8.34 -2.07
CA THR A 52 -9.96 -8.34 -1.39
C THR A 52 -9.77 -8.12 0.10
N PHE A 53 -10.57 -7.24 0.70
CA PHE A 53 -10.70 -7.15 2.17
C PHE A 53 -12.16 -7.02 2.58
N ARG A 54 -12.50 -7.60 3.74
CA ARG A 54 -13.88 -7.80 4.20
C ARG A 54 -14.14 -7.06 5.50
N SER A 55 -15.38 -6.62 5.70
CA SER A 55 -15.82 -6.12 7.00
C SER A 55 -15.97 -7.28 8.00
N THR A 56 -15.94 -6.99 9.30
CA THR A 56 -16.13 -7.96 10.41
C THR A 56 -17.60 -8.39 10.58
N GLY A 57 -18.34 -8.56 9.47
CA GLY A 57 -19.76 -8.92 9.47
C GLY A 57 -20.72 -7.72 9.48
N SER A 58 -20.22 -6.50 9.25
CA SER A 58 -21.06 -5.30 9.17
C SER A 58 -21.46 -5.01 7.73
N HIS A 59 -22.77 -4.85 7.48
CA HIS A 59 -23.28 -4.31 6.23
C HIS A 59 -22.88 -2.83 6.11
N LEU A 60 -22.27 -2.47 4.97
CA LEU A 60 -21.83 -1.13 4.63
C LEU A 60 -22.99 -0.41 3.90
N PRO A 61 -23.65 0.57 4.55
CA PRO A 61 -24.66 1.38 3.88
C PRO A 61 -24.04 2.22 2.73
N PRO A 62 -24.85 2.76 1.81
CA PRO A 62 -24.37 3.53 0.65
C PRO A 62 -23.34 4.61 0.98
N GLU A 63 -23.53 5.35 2.09
CA GLU A 63 -22.64 6.43 2.53
C GLU A 63 -21.28 5.90 2.97
N ALA A 64 -21.26 4.75 3.66
CA ALA A 64 -20.03 4.07 4.03
C ALA A 64 -19.29 3.55 2.79
N ARG A 65 -20.01 2.98 1.82
CA ARG A 65 -19.40 2.51 0.55
C ARG A 65 -18.80 3.65 -0.25
N LYS A 66 -19.46 4.82 -0.28
CA LYS A 66 -18.94 6.04 -0.90
C LYS A 66 -17.61 6.47 -0.27
N ILE A 67 -17.50 6.46 1.06
CA ILE A 67 -16.24 6.78 1.77
C ILE A 67 -15.10 5.83 1.34
N VAL A 68 -15.38 4.54 1.22
CA VAL A 68 -14.38 3.56 0.78
C VAL A 68 -13.92 3.86 -0.64
N LEU A 69 -14.87 4.05 -1.57
CA LEU A 69 -14.55 4.32 -2.96
C LEU A 69 -13.76 5.62 -3.13
N GLU A 70 -14.16 6.68 -2.41
CA GLU A 70 -13.43 7.96 -2.39
C GLU A 70 -12.01 7.80 -1.84
N ALA A 71 -11.80 6.99 -0.80
CA ALA A 71 -10.48 6.71 -0.27
C ALA A 71 -9.60 5.94 -1.28
N CYS A 72 -10.18 4.99 -2.02
CA CYS A 72 -9.50 4.28 -3.09
C CYS A 72 -9.06 5.22 -4.21
N CYS A 73 -9.98 6.07 -4.69
CA CYS A 73 -9.68 7.08 -5.70
C CYS A 73 -8.68 8.13 -5.21
N PHE A 74 -8.75 8.54 -3.94
CA PHE A 74 -7.85 9.54 -3.37
C PHE A 74 -6.38 9.07 -3.34
N LEU A 75 -6.15 7.78 -3.10
CA LEU A 75 -4.80 7.19 -3.07
C LEU A 75 -4.32 6.76 -4.47
N ASN A 76 -5.19 6.78 -5.48
CA ASN A 76 -4.81 6.60 -6.88
C ASN A 76 -3.76 7.66 -7.27
N ALA A 77 -2.77 7.24 -8.05
CA ALA A 77 -1.57 7.99 -8.43
C ALA A 77 -0.64 8.42 -7.27
N LYS A 78 -1.02 8.22 -6.00
CA LYS A 78 -0.18 8.52 -4.82
C LYS A 78 0.57 7.29 -4.32
N LYS A 79 -0.16 6.20 -4.06
CA LYS A 79 0.42 4.93 -3.58
C LYS A 79 0.35 3.81 -4.59
N TYR A 80 -0.59 3.90 -5.54
CA TYR A 80 -0.80 2.90 -6.58
C TYR A 80 -1.48 3.54 -7.79
N ARG A 81 -1.38 2.90 -8.95
CA ARG A 81 -2.31 3.09 -10.07
C ARG A 81 -3.51 2.17 -9.84
N LEU A 82 -4.70 2.74 -9.78
CA LEU A 82 -5.95 2.01 -9.65
C LEU A 82 -6.51 1.68 -11.03
N TRP A 83 -6.77 0.40 -11.27
CA TRP A 83 -7.41 -0.07 -12.50
C TRP A 83 -8.90 -0.26 -12.33
N ALA A 84 -9.31 -0.87 -11.22
CA ALA A 84 -10.71 -1.07 -10.86
C ALA A 84 -10.88 -1.10 -9.35
N ALA A 85 -12.04 -0.63 -8.88
CA ALA A 85 -12.48 -0.75 -7.50
C ALA A 85 -13.97 -1.08 -7.47
N VAL A 86 -14.34 -2.07 -6.66
CA VAL A 86 -15.73 -2.45 -6.41
C VAL A 86 -15.95 -2.51 -4.90
N VAL A 87 -16.96 -1.78 -4.42
CA VAL A 87 -17.32 -1.75 -3.00
C VAL A 87 -18.67 -2.43 -2.83
N MET A 88 -18.63 -3.67 -2.35
CA MET A 88 -19.81 -4.48 -2.03
C MET A 88 -20.32 -4.15 -0.62
N PRO A 89 -21.53 -4.58 -0.24
CA PRO A 89 -22.05 -4.33 1.09
C PRO A 89 -21.22 -4.91 2.24
N ASP A 90 -20.38 -5.93 2.03
CA ASP A 90 -19.61 -6.59 3.09
C ASP A 90 -18.10 -6.70 2.77
N HIS A 91 -17.67 -6.36 1.55
CA HIS A 91 -16.27 -6.47 1.13
C HIS A 91 -15.91 -5.52 -0.01
N VAL A 92 -14.61 -5.40 -0.26
CA VAL A 92 -14.03 -4.50 -1.27
C VAL A 92 -13.09 -5.30 -2.16
N HIS A 93 -13.21 -5.12 -3.47
CA HIS A 93 -12.27 -5.63 -4.47
C HIS A 93 -11.49 -4.48 -5.12
N LEU A 94 -10.17 -4.65 -5.25
CA LEU A 94 -9.28 -3.70 -5.91
C LEU A 94 -8.41 -4.42 -6.94
N LEU A 95 -8.27 -3.82 -8.11
CA LEU A 95 -7.24 -4.16 -9.09
C LEU A 95 -6.29 -2.97 -9.19
N LEU A 96 -5.04 -3.12 -8.74
CA LEU A 96 -4.09 -2.00 -8.66
C LEU A 96 -2.64 -2.42 -8.92
N THR A 97 -1.84 -1.46 -9.36
CA THR A 97 -0.37 -1.59 -9.47
C THR A 97 0.26 -0.65 -8.45
N PRO A 98 1.00 -1.13 -7.43
CA PRO A 98 1.71 -0.25 -6.49
C PRO A 98 2.67 0.68 -7.21
N LYS A 99 2.78 1.92 -6.73
CA LYS A 99 3.74 2.87 -7.26
C LYS A 99 5.10 2.68 -6.63
N GLU A 100 6.11 3.16 -7.34
CA GLU A 100 7.44 3.33 -6.81
C GLU A 100 7.42 4.35 -5.65
N LYS A 101 8.09 3.98 -4.56
CA LYS A 101 8.24 4.74 -3.32
C LYS A 101 9.65 5.33 -3.20
N ALA A 102 10.64 4.61 -3.71
CA ALA A 102 12.03 5.02 -3.88
C ALA A 102 12.61 4.25 -5.07
N GLN A 103 13.80 4.63 -5.55
CA GLN A 103 14.43 3.99 -6.70
C GLN A 103 14.42 2.45 -6.57
N ASP A 104 13.78 1.78 -7.54
CA ASP A 104 13.60 0.33 -7.64
C ASP A 104 12.88 -0.31 -6.43
N ALA A 105 12.05 0.47 -5.72
CA ALA A 105 11.36 0.03 -4.52
C ALA A 105 9.91 0.55 -4.48
N PHE A 106 8.93 -0.37 -4.42
CA PHE A 106 7.50 -0.09 -4.53
C PHE A 106 6.79 -0.07 -3.17
N PHE A 107 5.64 0.61 -3.09
CA PHE A 107 4.75 0.48 -1.93
C PHE A 107 4.32 -0.97 -1.74
N SER A 108 4.42 -1.49 -0.51
CA SER A 108 3.90 -2.83 -0.20
C SER A 108 2.38 -2.83 -0.08
N LEU A 109 1.75 -3.98 -0.39
CA LEU A 109 0.30 -4.10 -0.25
C LEU A 109 -0.14 -3.93 1.20
N THR A 110 0.70 -4.32 2.15
CA THR A 110 0.46 -4.15 3.59
C THR A 110 0.31 -2.67 3.94
N GLU A 111 1.19 -1.81 3.42
CA GLU A 111 1.09 -0.36 3.65
C GLU A 111 -0.18 0.23 3.02
N ILE A 112 -0.49 -0.18 1.79
CA ILE A 112 -1.67 0.27 1.04
C ILE A 112 -2.95 -0.12 1.80
N LEU A 113 -3.08 -1.40 2.15
CA LEU A 113 -4.22 -1.93 2.89
C LEU A 113 -4.36 -1.31 4.26
N HIS A 114 -3.26 -1.12 4.99
CA HIS A 114 -3.31 -0.42 6.27
C HIS A 114 -3.85 1.00 6.12
N SER A 115 -3.37 1.75 5.11
CA SER A 115 -3.81 3.11 4.84
C SER A 115 -5.32 3.17 4.55
N LEU A 116 -5.82 2.27 3.70
CA LEU A 116 -7.23 2.17 3.36
C LEU A 116 -8.09 1.75 4.54
N LYS A 117 -7.76 0.61 5.18
CA LYS A 117 -8.56 0.02 6.27
C LYS A 117 -8.61 0.95 7.49
N SER A 118 -7.49 1.56 7.87
CA SER A 118 -7.44 2.47 9.02
C SER A 118 -8.28 3.73 8.79
N PHE A 119 -8.05 4.43 7.66
CA PHE A 119 -8.79 5.67 7.35
C PHE A 119 -10.30 5.42 7.22
N THR A 120 -10.68 4.44 6.40
CA THR A 120 -12.10 4.15 6.15
C THR A 120 -12.77 3.59 7.40
N GLY A 121 -12.11 2.72 8.16
CA GLY A 121 -12.62 2.16 9.41
C GLY A 121 -12.98 3.27 10.41
N ASN A 122 -12.07 4.20 10.64
CA ASN A 122 -12.30 5.32 11.56
C ASN A 122 -13.42 6.24 11.08
N ARG A 123 -13.45 6.58 9.79
CA ARG A 123 -14.45 7.50 9.24
C ARG A 123 -15.84 6.90 9.19
N ILE A 124 -15.97 5.63 8.83
CA ILE A 124 -17.23 4.89 8.82
C ILE A 124 -17.76 4.71 10.24
N ASN A 125 -16.91 4.31 11.18
CA ASN A 125 -17.30 4.22 12.59
C ASN A 125 -17.87 5.55 13.10
N LYS A 126 -17.24 6.68 12.74
CA LYS A 126 -17.73 8.01 13.12
C LYS A 126 -19.12 8.31 12.55
N ILE A 127 -19.35 8.10 11.25
CA ILE A 127 -20.65 8.44 10.64
C ILE A 127 -21.79 7.50 11.06
N LEU A 128 -21.46 6.25 11.42
CA LEU A 128 -22.44 5.26 11.88
C LEU A 128 -22.59 5.24 13.41
N ASN A 129 -21.90 6.15 14.12
CA ASN A 129 -21.84 6.17 15.59
C ASN A 129 -21.47 4.81 16.21
N ARG A 130 -20.51 4.11 15.59
CA ARG A 130 -19.99 2.80 16.00
C ARG A 130 -18.57 2.93 16.56
N ARG A 131 -18.13 1.89 17.30
CA ARG A 131 -16.75 1.75 17.78
C ARG A 131 -16.24 0.34 17.48
N GLY A 132 -14.92 0.18 17.49
CA GLY A 132 -14.26 -1.12 17.30
C GLY A 132 -13.77 -1.37 15.88
N ILE A 133 -13.37 -2.62 15.63
CA ILE A 133 -12.73 -3.04 14.37
C ILE A 133 -13.79 -3.23 13.29
N LEU A 134 -13.72 -2.42 12.22
CA LEU A 134 -14.60 -2.57 11.06
C LEU A 134 -14.10 -3.64 10.07
N TRP A 135 -12.79 -3.76 9.89
CA TRP A 135 -12.19 -4.59 8.83
C TRP A 135 -11.40 -5.76 9.42
N GLN A 136 -11.44 -6.91 8.75
CA GLN A 136 -10.59 -8.09 9.04
C GLN A 136 -9.18 -7.88 8.51
#